data_AF-A0A024VZ66-F1
#
_entry.id   AF-A0A024VZ66-F1
#
_cell.length_a   1.000
_cell.length_b   1.000
_cell.length_c   1.000
_cell.angle_alpha   90.00
_cell.angle_beta   90.00
_cell.angle_gamma   90.00
#
_symmetry.space_group_name_H-M   'P 1'
#
loop_
_entity.id
_entity.type
_entity.pdbx_description
1 polymer ?
#
loop_
_entity_poly.entity_id
_entity_poly.type
_entity_poly.pdbx_seq_one_letter_code
_entity_poly.pdbx_strand_id
1 'polypeptide(L)'
;MKALMENYDRQTSQRFKEYDEVMKDKHQNCKEQCDKDIRKIILKDKIEKQMAEHFSGLETKIDRSNIPTCVCEKSVADKMEKTCLKCGSVLGGGIPGFGLVGGYGVYELVELAKVAATASAERAGMETGIQAGISKAISGIETKFHLSTIRGEALGSFLNKGNYIDETLINGVIKIEYLTKCTGSKANTDSSALCLFRENGNEWAFKAIEGNTKIIVKEAAGETAKVTAE
;
A
#
# COMPACT_ATOMS: atom_id res chain seq x y z
N MET A 1 10.30 -61.58 14.67
CA MET A 1 10.03 -60.99 13.33
C MET A 1 8.57 -60.56 13.18
N LYS A 2 7.58 -61.43 13.43
CA LYS A 2 6.14 -61.07 13.39
C LYS A 2 5.75 -59.81 14.17
N ALA A 3 6.18 -59.69 15.44
CA ALA A 3 5.87 -58.53 16.27
C ALA A 3 6.45 -57.20 15.75
N LEU A 4 7.55 -57.23 14.98
CA LEU A 4 8.11 -56.03 14.36
C LEU A 4 7.31 -55.60 13.12
N MET A 5 6.82 -56.57 12.33
CA MET A 5 5.93 -56.31 11.20
C MET A 5 4.60 -55.72 11.65
N GLU A 6 3.96 -56.31 12.67
CA GLU A 6 2.69 -55.82 13.21
C GLU A 6 2.79 -54.39 13.77
N ASN A 7 3.92 -54.03 14.37
CA ASN A 7 4.15 -52.67 14.89
C ASN A 7 4.37 -51.66 13.75
N TYR A 8 5.10 -52.04 12.70
CA TYR A 8 5.23 -51.23 11.49
C TYR A 8 3.86 -51.02 10.82
N ASP A 9 3.09 -52.07 10.62
CA ASP A 9 1.75 -51.98 10.02
C ASP A 9 0.82 -51.07 10.82
N ARG A 10 0.88 -51.15 12.16
CA ARG A 10 0.10 -50.27 13.05
C ARG A 10 0.50 -48.81 12.94
N GLN A 11 1.81 -48.50 12.95
CA GLN A 11 2.30 -47.13 12.78
C GLN A 11 1.95 -46.57 11.39
N THR A 12 2.09 -47.39 10.36
CA THR A 12 1.76 -46.98 8.98
C THR A 12 0.26 -46.70 8.84
N SER A 13 -0.60 -47.55 9.44
CA SER A 13 -2.05 -47.34 9.47
C SER A 13 -2.46 -46.05 10.18
N GLN A 14 -1.80 -45.69 11.30
CA GLN A 14 -2.07 -44.43 12.00
C GLN A 14 -1.69 -43.21 11.14
N ARG A 15 -0.50 -43.25 10.50
CA ARG A 15 -0.07 -42.17 9.60
C ARG A 15 -1.00 -41.95 8.41
N PHE A 16 -1.55 -43.03 7.84
CA PHE A 16 -2.53 -42.89 6.76
C PHE A 16 -3.81 -42.19 7.23
N LYS A 17 -4.30 -42.49 8.44
CA LYS A 17 -5.48 -41.81 9.01
C LYS A 17 -5.21 -40.33 9.30
N GLU A 18 -4.06 -40.03 9.90
CA GLU A 18 -3.64 -38.64 10.18
C GLU A 18 -3.47 -37.85 8.87
N TYR A 19 -2.88 -38.46 7.84
CA TYR A 19 -2.74 -37.84 6.53
C TYR A 19 -4.11 -37.54 5.89
N ASP A 20 -5.04 -38.50 5.92
CA ASP A 20 -6.39 -38.31 5.39
C ASP A 20 -7.17 -37.20 6.11
N GLU A 21 -7.03 -37.08 7.44
CA GLU A 21 -7.66 -36.01 8.22
C GLU A 21 -7.08 -34.63 7.88
N VAL A 22 -5.76 -34.51 7.82
CA VAL A 22 -5.08 -33.26 7.42
C VAL A 22 -5.43 -32.86 6.00
N MET A 23 -5.55 -33.83 5.09
CA MET A 23 -5.91 -33.57 3.70
C MET A 23 -7.37 -33.09 3.58
N LYS A 24 -8.29 -33.65 4.38
CA LYS A 24 -9.68 -33.16 4.46
C LYS A 24 -9.77 -31.75 5.00
N ASP A 25 -9.06 -31.44 6.09
CA ASP A 25 -9.02 -30.10 6.67
C ASP A 25 -8.48 -29.05 5.68
N LYS A 26 -7.37 -29.34 5.01
CA LYS A 26 -6.80 -28.46 3.98
C LYS A 26 -7.76 -28.24 2.81
N HIS A 27 -8.48 -29.29 2.40
CA HIS A 27 -9.47 -29.18 1.32
C HIS A 27 -10.66 -28.30 1.74
N GLN A 28 -11.15 -28.46 2.97
CA GLN A 28 -12.23 -27.65 3.52
C GLN A 28 -11.83 -26.17 3.62
N ASN A 29 -10.64 -25.89 4.16
CA ASN A 29 -10.11 -24.53 4.27
C ASN A 29 -9.92 -23.86 2.89
N CYS A 30 -9.42 -24.60 1.90
CA CYS A 30 -9.28 -24.10 0.52
C CYS A 30 -10.65 -23.75 -0.08
N LYS A 31 -11.65 -24.61 0.10
CA LYS A 31 -13.02 -24.38 -0.39
C LYS A 31 -13.66 -23.15 0.25
N GLU A 32 -13.51 -22.99 1.56
CA GLU A 32 -14.03 -21.82 2.28
C GLU A 32 -13.34 -20.52 1.85
N GLN A 33 -12.03 -20.57 1.61
CA GLN A 33 -11.29 -19.41 1.11
C GLN A 33 -11.75 -19.02 -0.30
N CYS A 34 -11.90 -19.99 -1.21
CA CYS A 34 -12.45 -19.77 -2.54
C CYS A 34 -13.87 -19.19 -2.49
N ASP A 35 -14.77 -19.72 -1.65
CA ASP A 35 -16.13 -19.21 -1.51
C ASP A 35 -16.14 -17.76 -0.99
N LYS A 36 -15.25 -17.42 -0.05
CA LYS A 36 -15.08 -16.05 0.46
C LYS A 36 -14.60 -15.10 -0.64
N ASP A 37 -13.59 -15.51 -1.41
CA ASP A 37 -13.02 -14.70 -2.48
C ASP A 37 -14.02 -14.49 -3.63
N ILE A 38 -14.78 -15.53 -4.01
CA ILE A 38 -15.86 -15.42 -5.00
C ILE A 38 -16.93 -14.43 -4.52
N ARG A 39 -17.37 -14.52 -3.27
CA ARG A 39 -18.34 -13.56 -2.70
C ARG A 39 -17.81 -12.13 -2.74
N LYS A 40 -16.53 -11.92 -2.42
CA LYS A 40 -15.89 -10.60 -2.46
C LYS A 40 -15.81 -10.04 -3.88
N ILE A 41 -15.50 -10.88 -4.87
CA ILE A 41 -15.46 -10.50 -6.28
C ILE A 41 -16.86 -10.10 -6.78
N ILE A 42 -17.89 -10.90 -6.48
CA ILE A 42 -19.28 -10.60 -6.88
C ILE A 42 -19.76 -9.29 -6.26
N LEU A 43 -19.47 -9.05 -4.98
CA LEU A 43 -19.84 -7.80 -4.31
C LEU A 43 -19.13 -6.59 -4.94
N LYS A 44 -17.84 -6.73 -5.26
CA LYS A 44 -17.06 -5.68 -5.92
C LYS A 44 -17.61 -5.35 -7.32
N ASP A 45 -17.88 -6.37 -8.13
CA ASP A 45 -18.44 -6.21 -9.49
C ASP A 45 -19.82 -5.53 -9.44
N LYS A 46 -20.67 -5.90 -8.48
CA LYS A 46 -21.98 -5.27 -8.28
C LYS A 46 -21.88 -3.78 -7.95
N ILE A 47 -20.92 -3.38 -7.10
CA ILE A 47 -20.67 -1.96 -6.77
C ILE A 47 -20.12 -1.20 -7.98
N GLU A 48 -19.15 -1.77 -8.69
CA GLU A 48 -18.56 -1.16 -9.89
C GLU A 48 -19.62 -0.95 -10.98
N LYS A 49 -20.51 -1.93 -11.19
CA LYS A 49 -21.62 -1.83 -12.12
C LYS A 49 -22.63 -0.76 -11.73
N GLN A 50 -23.03 -0.70 -10.46
CA GLN A 50 -23.95 0.34 -9.99
C GLN A 50 -23.33 1.75 -10.09
N MET A 51 -22.05 1.92 -9.76
CA MET A 51 -21.37 3.20 -9.98
C MET A 51 -21.38 3.58 -11.46
N ALA A 52 -21.00 2.68 -12.37
CA ALA A 52 -20.96 2.98 -13.80
C ALA A 52 -22.34 3.41 -14.34
N GLU A 53 -23.41 2.74 -13.92
CA GLU A 53 -24.79 3.09 -14.30
C GLU A 53 -25.23 4.45 -13.72
N HIS A 54 -24.90 4.76 -12.47
CA HIS A 54 -25.25 6.04 -11.86
C HIS A 54 -24.45 7.22 -12.42
N PHE A 55 -23.16 7.06 -12.69
CA PHE A 55 -22.32 8.12 -13.28
C PHE A 55 -22.70 8.41 -14.74
N SER A 56 -22.94 7.38 -15.56
CA SER A 56 -23.42 7.57 -16.95
C SER A 56 -24.83 8.17 -17.02
N GLY A 57 -25.70 7.85 -16.05
CA GLY A 57 -27.01 8.47 -15.91
C GLY A 57 -26.99 9.93 -15.43
N LEU A 58 -25.93 10.34 -14.71
CA LEU A 58 -25.73 11.74 -14.30
C LEU A 58 -25.16 12.61 -15.43
N GLU A 59 -24.22 12.08 -16.23
CA GLU A 59 -23.62 12.82 -17.36
C GLU A 59 -24.65 13.21 -18.42
N THR A 60 -25.72 12.43 -18.60
CA THR A 60 -26.79 12.73 -19.57
C THR A 60 -27.83 13.73 -19.06
N LYS A 61 -27.83 14.09 -17.77
CA LYS A 61 -28.83 15.00 -17.17
C LYS A 61 -28.28 16.37 -16.77
N ILE A 62 -26.97 16.59 -16.85
CA ILE A 62 -26.35 17.88 -16.53
C ILE A 62 -25.89 18.52 -17.84
N ASP A 63 -26.83 19.11 -18.56
CA ASP A 63 -26.50 20.00 -19.66
C ASP A 63 -25.73 21.22 -19.10
N ARG A 64 -24.58 21.56 -19.70
CA ARG A 64 -23.68 22.64 -19.24
C ARG A 64 -24.37 24.01 -19.18
N SER A 65 -25.52 24.15 -19.84
CA SER A 65 -26.37 25.34 -19.79
C SER A 65 -27.13 25.54 -18.47
N ASN A 66 -27.17 24.54 -17.58
CA ASN A 66 -27.94 24.61 -16.31
C ASN A 66 -27.08 24.83 -15.05
N ILE A 67 -25.75 25.02 -15.18
CA ILE A 67 -24.88 25.35 -14.03
C ILE A 67 -24.68 26.88 -14.02
N PRO A 68 -25.27 27.64 -13.08
CA PRO A 68 -24.94 29.04 -12.93
C PRO A 68 -23.47 29.12 -12.47
N THR A 69 -22.65 29.92 -13.15
CA THR A 69 -21.27 30.19 -12.79
C THR A 69 -21.21 30.92 -11.44
N CYS A 70 -21.09 30.15 -10.35
CA CYS A 70 -20.81 30.69 -9.03
C CYS A 70 -19.30 30.95 -8.89
N VAL A 71 -18.91 32.20 -9.07
CA VAL A 71 -17.62 32.74 -8.64
C VAL A 71 -17.56 32.69 -7.11
N CYS A 72 -16.63 31.92 -6.55
CA CYS A 72 -16.42 31.82 -5.11
C CYS A 72 -15.23 32.70 -4.69
N GLU A 73 -15.48 33.98 -4.42
CA GLU A 73 -14.63 34.73 -3.49
C GLU A 73 -15.01 34.34 -2.05
N LYS A 74 -13.99 33.90 -1.30
CA LYS A 74 -13.91 33.52 0.13
C LYS A 74 -14.10 32.03 0.47
N SER A 75 -12.97 31.48 0.93
CA SER A 75 -12.72 30.36 1.86
C SER A 75 -13.78 29.26 1.99
N VAL A 76 -13.43 28.08 1.47
CA VAL A 76 -14.18 26.82 1.58
C VAL A 76 -14.49 26.43 3.04
N ALA A 77 -13.69 26.89 4.01
CA ALA A 77 -13.87 26.53 5.42
C ALA A 77 -15.09 27.19 6.09
N ASP A 78 -15.39 28.47 5.78
CA ASP A 78 -16.47 29.22 6.46
C ASP A 78 -17.88 28.78 6.01
N LYS A 79 -17.99 28.18 4.82
CA LYS A 79 -19.27 27.70 4.24
C LYS A 79 -19.64 26.27 4.65
N MET A 80 -18.67 25.42 4.98
CA MET A 80 -18.98 24.04 5.38
C MET A 80 -19.69 23.99 6.74
N GLU A 81 -19.33 24.86 7.68
CA GLU A 81 -19.92 24.89 9.02
C GLU A 81 -21.39 25.38 9.03
N LYS A 82 -21.72 26.43 8.25
CA LYS A 82 -23.09 26.96 8.16
C LYS A 82 -24.06 26.11 7.32
N THR A 83 -23.55 25.32 6.38
CA THR A 83 -24.39 24.49 5.50
C THR A 83 -24.68 23.12 6.14
N CYS A 84 -23.71 22.56 6.88
CA CYS A 84 -23.90 21.31 7.62
C CYS A 84 -24.94 21.46 8.76
N LEU A 85 -24.90 22.58 9.50
CA LEU A 85 -25.90 22.88 10.55
C LEU A 85 -27.32 23.13 10.03
N LYS A 86 -27.46 23.65 8.80
CA LYS A 86 -28.77 23.80 8.14
C LYS A 86 -29.33 22.48 7.62
N CYS A 87 -28.47 21.54 7.20
CA CYS A 87 -28.93 20.19 6.82
C CYS A 87 -29.25 19.31 8.04
N GLY A 88 -28.57 19.49 9.16
CA GLY A 88 -28.87 18.77 10.41
C GLY A 88 -30.21 19.14 11.04
N SER A 89 -30.69 20.37 10.82
CA SER A 89 -31.98 20.85 11.36
C SER A 89 -33.19 20.44 10.50
N VAL A 90 -33.00 20.08 9.23
CA VAL A 90 -34.05 19.52 8.36
C VAL A 90 -34.35 18.03 8.68
N LEU A 91 -33.42 17.34 9.35
CA LEU A 91 -33.64 15.98 9.87
C LEU A 91 -34.42 15.96 11.22
N GLY A 92 -34.69 17.13 11.82
CA GLY A 92 -35.27 17.24 13.16
C GLY A 92 -36.76 17.63 13.24
N GLY A 93 -37.40 18.08 12.16
CA GLY A 93 -38.84 18.33 12.19
C GLY A 93 -39.32 19.29 11.12
N GLY A 94 -40.37 18.90 10.40
CA GLY A 94 -41.21 19.86 9.68
C GLY A 94 -41.51 19.61 8.20
N ILE A 95 -41.45 18.37 7.68
CA ILE A 95 -42.12 18.06 6.40
C ILE A 95 -43.05 16.85 6.58
N PRO A 96 -44.38 17.04 6.58
CA PRO A 96 -45.34 15.95 6.53
C PRO A 96 -45.30 15.35 5.12
N GLY A 97 -44.54 14.27 4.96
CA GLY A 97 -44.42 13.57 3.67
C GLY A 97 -43.20 12.65 3.55
N PHE A 98 -42.18 12.85 4.38
CA PHE A 98 -40.98 11.99 4.40
C PHE A 98 -40.82 11.15 5.68
N GLY A 99 -41.85 11.10 6.53
CA GLY A 99 -41.89 10.26 7.73
C GLY A 99 -42.16 8.77 7.46
N LEU A 100 -42.36 8.38 6.19
CA LEU A 100 -42.82 7.03 5.80
C LEU A 100 -42.11 6.45 4.56
N VAL A 101 -41.03 7.07 4.08
CA VAL A 101 -40.03 6.37 3.24
C VAL A 101 -38.90 5.96 4.17
N GLY A 102 -39.22 4.96 4.99
CA GLY A 102 -38.45 4.55 6.14
C GLY A 102 -37.08 3.96 5.78
N GLY A 103 -36.05 4.46 6.46
CA GLY A 103 -35.10 3.68 7.27
C GLY A 103 -34.19 2.63 6.61
N TYR A 104 -34.55 2.01 5.50
CA TYR A 104 -33.83 0.84 4.97
C TYR A 104 -32.96 1.18 3.76
N GLY A 105 -33.45 1.99 2.80
CA GLY A 105 -32.68 2.36 1.60
C GLY A 105 -31.54 3.36 1.87
N VAL A 106 -31.69 4.22 2.88
CA VAL A 106 -30.63 5.14 3.32
C VAL A 106 -29.52 4.43 4.08
N TYR A 107 -29.83 3.39 4.86
CA TYR A 107 -28.80 2.63 5.57
C TYR A 107 -27.89 1.86 4.61
N GLU A 108 -28.43 1.18 3.59
CA GLU A 108 -27.61 0.49 2.59
C GLU A 108 -26.72 1.44 1.79
N LEU A 109 -27.25 2.60 1.37
CA LEU A 109 -26.45 3.62 0.67
C LEU A 109 -25.38 4.25 1.58
N VAL A 110 -25.68 4.44 2.86
CA VAL A 110 -24.71 4.93 3.86
C VAL A 110 -23.61 3.90 4.12
N GLU A 111 -23.95 2.62 4.24
CA GLU A 111 -22.94 1.55 4.40
C GLU A 111 -22.09 1.38 3.13
N LEU A 112 -22.69 1.46 1.93
CA LEU A 112 -21.94 1.46 0.66
C LEU A 112 -21.05 2.69 0.51
N ALA A 113 -21.53 3.88 0.90
CA ALA A 113 -20.73 5.10 0.89
C ALA A 113 -19.56 5.02 1.88
N LYS A 114 -19.76 4.41 3.05
CA LYS A 114 -18.68 4.12 4.00
C LYS A 114 -17.65 3.16 3.42
N VAL A 115 -18.08 2.06 2.80
CA VAL A 115 -17.17 1.08 2.18
C VAL A 115 -16.40 1.67 1.00
N ALA A 116 -17.05 2.50 0.18
CA ALA A 116 -16.39 3.20 -0.92
C ALA A 116 -15.41 4.26 -0.39
N ALA A 117 -15.80 5.01 0.64
CA ALA A 117 -14.94 5.98 1.32
C ALA A 117 -13.72 5.28 1.94
N THR A 118 -13.89 4.17 2.65
CA THR A 118 -12.77 3.41 3.23
C THR A 118 -11.89 2.80 2.16
N ALA A 119 -12.43 2.22 1.09
CA ALA A 119 -11.62 1.70 -0.02
C ALA A 119 -10.85 2.79 -0.75
N SER A 120 -11.43 3.99 -0.90
CA SER A 120 -10.74 5.15 -1.48
C SER A 120 -9.66 5.70 -0.54
N ALA A 121 -9.93 5.74 0.76
CA ALA A 121 -8.98 6.16 1.78
C ALA A 121 -7.82 5.15 1.91
N GLU A 122 -8.09 3.84 1.86
CA GLU A 122 -7.05 2.79 1.88
C GLU A 122 -6.14 2.86 0.65
N ARG A 123 -6.69 3.13 -0.54
CA ARG A 123 -5.87 3.32 -1.76
C ARG A 123 -5.06 4.60 -1.69
N ALA A 124 -5.64 5.69 -1.21
CA ALA A 124 -4.94 6.96 -1.03
C ALA A 124 -3.82 6.82 0.01
N GLY A 125 -4.10 6.17 1.15
CA GLY A 125 -3.16 5.90 2.23
C GLY A 125 -1.99 5.00 1.81
N MET A 126 -2.25 3.97 1.00
CA MET A 126 -1.16 3.16 0.44
C MET A 126 -0.25 3.96 -0.50
N GLU A 127 -0.81 4.81 -1.35
CA GLU A 127 -0.02 5.59 -2.30
C GLU A 127 0.79 6.69 -1.59
N THR A 128 0.19 7.39 -0.63
CA THR A 128 0.91 8.37 0.22
C THR A 128 1.99 7.68 1.06
N GLY A 129 1.70 6.51 1.62
CA GLY A 129 2.66 5.71 2.37
C GLY A 129 3.87 5.31 1.53
N ILE A 130 3.65 4.82 0.31
CA ILE A 130 4.73 4.44 -0.60
C ILE A 130 5.56 5.67 -0.99
N GLN A 131 4.94 6.81 -1.29
CA GLN A 131 5.67 8.04 -1.60
C GLN A 131 6.52 8.53 -0.42
N ALA A 132 6.00 8.43 0.81
CA ALA A 132 6.76 8.74 2.01
C ALA A 132 7.94 7.79 2.20
N GLY A 133 7.73 6.49 1.97
CA GLY A 133 8.78 5.46 2.00
C GLY A 133 9.88 5.70 0.97
N ILE A 134 9.53 6.02 -0.28
CA ILE A 134 10.49 6.37 -1.33
C ILE A 134 11.30 7.61 -0.93
N SER A 135 10.63 8.66 -0.45
CA SER A 135 11.29 9.88 0.01
C SER A 135 12.26 9.62 1.16
N LYS A 136 11.89 8.73 2.09
CA LYS A 136 12.74 8.29 3.19
C LYS A 136 13.96 7.52 2.69
N ALA A 137 13.79 6.62 1.71
CA ALA A 137 14.89 5.88 1.10
C ALA A 137 15.89 6.81 0.39
N ILE A 138 15.40 7.79 -0.38
CA ILE A 138 16.23 8.82 -1.04
C ILE A 138 17.05 9.59 0.01
N SER A 139 16.37 10.13 1.03
CA SER A 139 17.03 10.88 2.10
C SER A 139 18.06 10.04 2.86
N GLY A 140 17.77 8.76 3.09
CA GLY A 140 18.70 7.81 3.69
C GLY A 140 19.97 7.63 2.84
N ILE A 141 19.83 7.51 1.52
CA ILE A 141 20.98 7.38 0.61
C ILE A 141 21.81 8.67 0.59
N GLU A 142 21.16 9.83 0.51
CA GLU A 142 21.84 11.12 0.53
C GLU A 142 22.60 11.36 1.84
N THR A 143 22.02 10.98 2.98
CA THR A 143 22.63 11.26 4.29
C THR A 143 23.70 10.24 4.69
N LYS A 144 23.50 8.95 4.40
CA LYS A 144 24.45 7.89 4.77
C LYS A 144 25.62 7.77 3.80
N PHE A 145 25.38 8.05 2.52
CA PHE A 145 26.38 7.84 1.45
C PHE A 145 26.79 9.14 0.75
N HIS A 146 26.10 10.26 0.99
CA HIS A 146 26.33 11.52 0.28
C HIS A 146 26.28 11.36 -1.23
N LEU A 147 25.34 10.52 -1.69
CA LEU A 147 25.03 10.30 -3.09
C LEU A 147 23.76 11.05 -3.44
N SER A 148 23.85 11.99 -4.38
CA SER A 148 22.69 12.65 -5.00
C SER A 148 22.25 11.97 -6.31
N THR A 149 23.10 11.11 -6.86
CA THR A 149 22.87 10.41 -8.12
C THR A 149 23.35 8.96 -8.03
N ILE A 150 22.67 8.10 -8.78
CA ILE A 150 23.00 6.70 -8.98
C ILE A 150 23.03 6.48 -10.49
N ARG A 151 24.12 5.89 -11.01
CA ARG A 151 24.39 5.64 -12.43
C ARG A 151 24.34 6.91 -13.30
N GLY A 152 24.58 8.07 -12.70
CA GLY A 152 24.46 9.38 -13.36
C GLY A 152 23.02 9.91 -13.43
N GLU A 153 22.03 9.19 -12.88
CA GLU A 153 20.63 9.61 -12.81
C GLU A 153 20.27 10.06 -11.39
N ALA A 154 19.24 10.91 -11.26
CA ALA A 154 18.73 11.34 -9.97
C ALA A 154 18.10 10.16 -9.21
N LEU A 155 18.27 10.13 -7.88
CA LEU A 155 17.73 9.06 -7.03
C LEU A 155 16.22 8.85 -7.20
N GLY A 156 15.45 9.93 -7.37
CA GLY A 156 14.01 9.88 -7.58
C GLY A 156 13.57 9.27 -8.92
N SER A 157 14.47 9.17 -9.90
CA SER A 157 14.20 8.44 -11.15
C SER A 157 14.53 6.95 -11.02
N PHE A 158 15.47 6.61 -10.15
CA PHE A 158 15.90 5.24 -9.90
C PHE A 158 14.97 4.49 -8.93
N LEU A 159 14.58 5.14 -7.83
CA LEU A 159 13.72 4.55 -6.80
C LEU A 159 12.24 4.76 -7.14
N ASN A 160 11.49 3.66 -7.08
CA ASN A 160 10.06 3.61 -7.35
C ASN A 160 9.38 2.59 -6.43
N LYS A 161 8.04 2.50 -6.55
CA LYS A 161 7.18 1.60 -5.77
C LYS A 161 7.65 0.13 -5.75
N GLY A 162 8.30 -0.34 -6.81
CA GLY A 162 8.74 -1.72 -6.92
C GLY A 162 10.08 -2.04 -6.27
N ASN A 163 10.94 -1.04 -6.01
CA ASN A 163 12.34 -1.28 -5.66
C ASN A 163 12.89 -0.49 -4.46
N TYR A 164 12.16 0.49 -3.93
CA TYR A 164 12.65 1.37 -2.86
C TYR A 164 12.96 0.67 -1.52
N ILE A 165 12.49 -0.55 -1.35
CA ILE A 165 12.78 -1.44 -0.20
C ILE A 165 13.53 -2.72 -0.63
N ASP A 166 13.96 -2.82 -1.89
CA ASP A 166 14.77 -3.94 -2.36
C ASP A 166 16.22 -3.73 -1.90
N GLU A 167 16.54 -4.32 -0.73
CA GLU A 167 17.86 -4.26 -0.12
C GLU A 167 18.96 -4.76 -1.09
N THR A 168 18.69 -5.84 -1.81
CA THR A 168 19.64 -6.45 -2.74
C THR A 168 19.99 -5.50 -3.88
N LEU A 169 18.98 -4.87 -4.48
CA LEU A 169 19.16 -3.93 -5.59
C LEU A 169 19.87 -2.65 -5.13
N ILE A 170 19.43 -2.05 -4.02
CA ILE A 170 20.02 -0.81 -3.49
C ILE A 170 21.48 -1.07 -3.09
N ASN A 171 21.75 -2.13 -2.34
CA ASN A 171 23.11 -2.50 -1.90
C ASN A 171 24.03 -2.76 -3.10
N GLY A 172 23.56 -3.52 -4.09
CA GLY A 172 24.32 -3.84 -5.29
C GLY A 172 24.73 -2.58 -6.06
N VAL A 173 23.79 -1.66 -6.25
CA VAL A 173 24.05 -0.43 -7.01
C VAL A 173 24.96 0.53 -6.26
N ILE A 174 24.81 0.69 -4.94
CA ILE A 174 25.72 1.53 -4.15
C ILE A 174 27.14 0.95 -4.13
N LYS A 175 27.30 -0.38 -4.10
CA LYS A 175 28.61 -1.02 -4.25
C LYS A 175 29.24 -0.74 -5.61
N ILE A 176 28.46 -0.72 -6.68
CA ILE A 176 28.93 -0.34 -8.02
C ILE A 176 29.35 1.14 -8.06
N GLU A 177 28.56 2.04 -7.49
CA GLU A 177 28.92 3.46 -7.35
C GLU A 177 30.22 3.64 -6.56
N TYR A 178 30.38 2.90 -5.46
CA TYR A 178 31.61 2.89 -4.68
C TYR A 178 32.81 2.45 -5.51
N LEU A 179 32.71 1.33 -6.23
CA LEU A 179 33.82 0.83 -7.04
C LEU A 179 34.18 1.79 -8.17
N THR A 180 33.17 2.34 -8.86
CA THR A 180 33.39 3.23 -10.00
C THR A 180 33.95 4.58 -9.58
N LYS A 181 33.42 5.18 -8.51
CA LYS A 181 33.82 6.52 -8.05
C LYS A 181 35.06 6.52 -7.14
N CYS A 182 35.22 5.52 -6.28
CA CYS A 182 36.20 5.57 -5.19
C CYS A 182 37.43 4.67 -5.39
N THR A 183 37.34 3.63 -6.23
CA THR A 183 38.44 2.66 -6.43
C THR A 183 38.96 2.59 -7.86
N GLY A 184 38.30 3.22 -8.84
CA GLY A 184 38.74 3.26 -10.23
C GLY A 184 39.95 4.15 -10.52
N SER A 185 40.56 3.99 -11.70
CA SER A 185 41.72 4.78 -12.16
C SER A 185 41.45 6.28 -12.36
N LYS A 186 40.18 6.70 -12.31
CA LYS A 186 39.72 8.10 -12.36
C LYS A 186 39.04 8.51 -11.04
N ALA A 187 39.46 7.96 -9.91
CA ALA A 187 38.92 8.35 -8.61
C ALA A 187 39.09 9.87 -8.45
N ASN A 188 37.98 10.61 -8.51
CA ASN A 188 37.99 12.05 -8.30
C ASN A 188 38.22 12.34 -6.82
N THR A 189 38.89 13.45 -6.54
CA THR A 189 39.13 14.00 -5.20
C THR A 189 37.87 14.58 -4.54
N ASP A 190 36.71 14.45 -5.16
CA ASP A 190 35.43 14.81 -4.54
C ASP A 190 35.06 13.71 -3.55
N SER A 191 35.49 13.92 -2.30
CA SER A 191 35.29 13.09 -1.12
C SER A 191 33.81 12.93 -0.77
N SER A 192 33.02 12.27 -1.63
CA SER A 192 31.72 11.74 -1.20
C SER A 192 31.98 10.86 0.02
N ALA A 193 31.12 10.92 1.04
CA ALA A 193 31.28 10.10 2.24
C ALA A 193 31.35 8.60 1.91
N LEU A 194 30.78 8.19 0.77
CA LEU A 194 30.94 6.86 0.20
C LEU A 194 32.43 6.46 0.02
N CYS A 195 33.30 7.37 -0.40
CA CYS A 195 34.71 7.07 -0.58
C CYS A 195 35.50 6.98 0.72
N LEU A 196 35.01 7.55 1.82
CA LEU A 196 35.61 7.38 3.15
C LEU A 196 35.63 5.91 3.57
N PHE A 197 34.68 5.10 3.08
CA PHE A 197 34.67 3.68 3.36
C PHE A 197 35.91 2.93 2.86
N ARG A 198 36.66 3.51 1.91
CA ARG A 198 37.90 2.92 1.37
C ARG A 198 39.04 2.86 2.38
N GLU A 199 39.05 3.70 3.40
CA GLU A 199 40.18 3.80 4.35
C GLU A 199 40.51 2.45 5.02
N ASN A 200 39.50 1.60 5.22
CA ASN A 200 39.63 0.28 5.83
C ASN A 200 39.62 -0.89 4.82
N GLY A 201 39.73 -0.59 3.51
CA GLY A 201 39.70 -1.56 2.42
C GLY A 201 38.31 -1.94 1.93
N ASN A 202 38.25 -2.53 0.72
CA ASN A 202 37.00 -2.79 -0.01
C ASN A 202 36.07 -3.78 0.72
N GLU A 203 36.62 -4.78 1.42
CA GLU A 203 35.79 -5.75 2.15
C GLU A 203 35.03 -5.07 3.29
N TRP A 204 35.71 -4.20 4.05
CA TRP A 204 35.08 -3.41 5.09
C TRP A 204 34.07 -2.43 4.52
N ALA A 205 34.42 -1.76 3.41
CA ALA A 205 33.50 -0.86 2.72
C ALA A 205 32.20 -1.56 2.31
N PHE A 206 32.27 -2.77 1.75
CA PHE A 206 31.09 -3.54 1.39
C PHE A 206 30.22 -3.92 2.58
N LYS A 207 30.83 -4.27 3.72
CA LYS A 207 30.09 -4.54 4.98
C LYS A 207 29.42 -3.28 5.51
N ALA A 208 30.11 -2.14 5.47
CA ALA A 208 29.56 -0.86 5.89
C ALA A 208 28.41 -0.39 4.99
N ILE A 209 28.54 -0.56 3.67
CA ILE A 209 27.47 -0.27 2.70
C ILE A 209 26.26 -1.16 2.95
N GLU A 210 26.47 -2.46 3.17
CA GLU A 210 25.38 -3.39 3.45
C GLU A 210 24.64 -3.03 4.74
N GLY A 211 25.38 -2.74 5.82
CA GLY A 211 24.78 -2.35 7.10
C GLY A 211 23.96 -1.06 7.00
N ASN A 212 24.48 -0.03 6.33
CA ASN A 212 23.75 1.21 6.11
C ASN A 212 22.53 1.01 5.19
N THR A 213 22.66 0.17 4.15
CA THR A 213 21.54 -0.14 3.26
C THR A 213 20.39 -0.82 4.01
N LYS A 214 20.69 -1.78 4.88
CA LYS A 214 19.70 -2.43 5.77
C LYS A 214 18.95 -1.42 6.63
N ILE A 215 19.67 -0.44 7.18
CA ILE A 215 19.06 0.63 7.98
C ILE A 215 18.12 1.47 7.13
N ILE A 216 18.55 1.91 5.94
CA ILE A 216 17.74 2.73 5.03
C ILE A 216 16.46 2.01 4.62
N VAL A 217 16.56 0.75 4.19
CA VAL A 217 15.40 -0.05 3.78
C VAL A 217 14.42 -0.24 4.94
N LYS A 218 14.94 -0.52 6.15
CA LYS A 218 14.12 -0.67 7.34
C LYS A 218 13.39 0.62 7.71
N GLU A 219 14.08 1.76 7.65
CA GLU A 219 13.49 3.08 7.92
C GLU A 219 12.44 3.45 6.86
N ALA A 220 12.70 3.17 5.58
CA ALA A 220 11.77 3.42 4.49
C ALA A 220 10.50 2.55 4.58
N ALA A 221 10.66 1.27 4.90
CA ALA A 221 9.54 0.37 5.15
C ALA A 221 8.73 0.79 6.39
N GLY A 222 9.41 1.22 7.45
CA GLY A 222 8.78 1.75 8.66
C GLY A 222 7.97 3.01 8.40
N GLU A 223 8.52 3.95 7.63
CA GLU A 223 7.80 5.18 7.24
C GLU A 223 6.59 4.87 6.35
N THR A 224 6.74 3.92 5.41
CA THR A 224 5.62 3.45 4.58
C THR A 224 4.48 2.94 5.45
N ALA A 225 4.78 2.04 6.40
CA ALA A 225 3.78 1.44 7.26
C ALA A 225 3.12 2.48 8.18
N LYS A 226 3.91 3.44 8.69
CA LYS A 226 3.42 4.52 9.54
C LYS A 226 2.43 5.42 8.79
N VAL A 227 2.79 5.93 7.62
CA VAL A 227 1.95 6.86 6.85
C VAL A 227 0.75 6.16 6.22
N THR A 228 0.85 4.86 5.88
CA THR A 228 -0.31 4.09 5.40
C THR A 228 -1.37 3.88 6.49
N ALA A 229 -0.99 3.97 7.76
CA ALA A 229 -1.87 3.78 8.90
C ALA A 229 -2.48 5.09 9.45
N GLU A 230 -2.04 6.25 8.94
CA GLU A 230 -2.56 7.59 9.26
C GLU A 230 -3.74 7.96 8.36
#